data_AF-A0A6M0CBT6-F1
#
_entry.id   AF-A0A6M0CBT6-F1
#
_cell.length_a   1.000
_cell.length_b   1.000
_cell.length_c   1.000
_cell.angle_alpha   90.00
_cell.angle_beta   90.00
_cell.angle_gamma   90.00
#
_symmetry.space_group_name_H-M   'P 1'
#
loop_
_entity.id
_entity.type
_entity.pdbx_description
1 polymer ?
#
loop_
_entity_poly.entity_id
_entity_poly.type
_entity_poly.pdbx_seq_one_letter_code
_entity_poly.pdbx_strand_id
1 'polypeptide(L)'
;MSNSEELLTNLYNSFDPFQPLPAGDPLYVDCREVRGKGDILVNLGNRIRRTRGKTCQLYAGHRGAGKSTELLRLKQFLEEKNFFVVFFGVDDEDINSEDAQYTDILLACTRHLLKDLKDAAKPESVW
;
A
#
# COMPACT_ATOMS: atom_id res chain seq x y z
N MET A 1 -31.55 19.13 5.93
CA MET A 1 -31.20 18.58 4.61
C MET A 1 -32.27 17.59 4.20
N SER A 2 -32.57 17.41 2.90
CA SER A 2 -33.47 16.31 2.51
C SER A 2 -32.79 14.99 2.89
N ASN A 3 -33.55 14.00 3.37
CA ASN A 3 -33.02 12.69 3.79
C ASN A 3 -32.15 12.04 2.69
N SER A 4 -32.42 12.36 1.42
CA SER A 4 -31.64 11.90 0.27
C SER A 4 -30.26 12.55 0.15
N GLU A 5 -30.14 13.85 0.49
CA GLU A 5 -28.86 14.58 0.43
C GLU A 5 -27.87 14.04 1.47
N GLU A 6 -28.39 13.76 2.67
CA GLU A 6 -27.61 13.19 3.77
C GLU A 6 -27.15 11.75 3.44
N LEU A 7 -28.03 10.94 2.84
CA LEU A 7 -27.66 9.61 2.35
C LEU A 7 -26.56 9.66 1.28
N LEU A 8 -26.67 10.55 0.28
CA LEU A 8 -25.65 10.71 -0.76
C LEU A 8 -24.31 11.17 -0.18
N THR A 9 -24.35 12.11 0.78
CA THR A 9 -23.16 12.58 1.50
C THR A 9 -22.48 11.44 2.24
N ASN A 10 -23.25 10.63 2.96
CA ASN A 10 -22.74 9.48 3.69
C ASN A 10 -22.16 8.41 2.75
N LEU A 11 -22.80 8.16 1.61
CA LEU A 11 -22.26 7.25 0.59
C LEU A 11 -20.94 7.77 0.02
N TYR A 12 -20.89 9.03 -0.41
CA TYR A 12 -19.65 9.63 -0.95
C TYR A 12 -18.49 9.52 0.04
N ASN A 13 -18.72 9.86 1.31
CA ASN A 13 -17.69 9.79 2.35
C ASN A 13 -17.31 8.36 2.75
N SER A 14 -18.17 7.37 2.48
CA SER A 14 -17.85 5.95 2.67
C SER A 14 -16.96 5.38 1.56
N PHE A 15 -16.86 6.07 0.42
CA PHE A 15 -16.11 5.64 -0.76
C PHE A 15 -15.16 6.73 -1.25
N ASP A 16 -14.37 7.34 -0.36
CA ASP A 16 -13.37 8.34 -0.75
C ASP A 16 -12.43 7.74 -1.84
N PRO A 17 -12.51 8.20 -3.10
CA PRO A 17 -11.77 7.60 -4.20
C PRO A 17 -10.27 7.89 -4.13
N PHE A 18 -9.85 8.76 -3.22
CA PHE A 18 -8.45 9.12 -3.00
C PHE A 18 -7.81 8.32 -1.87
N GLN A 19 -8.58 7.57 -1.08
CA GLN A 19 -8.06 6.72 -0.03
C GLN A 19 -7.93 5.26 -0.51
N PRO A 20 -6.76 4.63 -0.36
CA PRO A 20 -6.64 3.21 -0.65
C PRO A 20 -7.38 2.38 0.41
N LEU A 21 -7.98 1.26 -0.02
CA LEU A 21 -8.59 0.34 0.93
C LEU A 21 -7.50 -0.47 1.64
N PRO A 22 -7.58 -0.65 2.97
CA PRO A 22 -6.71 -1.56 3.68
C PRO A 22 -6.89 -3.01 3.19
N ALA A 23 -5.89 -3.84 3.46
CA ALA A 23 -5.98 -5.25 3.12
C ALA A 23 -7.08 -5.93 3.96
N GLY A 24 -7.94 -6.72 3.32
CA GLY A 24 -9.08 -7.36 3.97
C GLY A 24 -10.32 -6.48 4.16
N ASP A 25 -10.32 -5.26 3.64
CA ASP A 25 -11.48 -4.36 3.72
C ASP A 25 -12.73 -5.00 3.06
N PRO A 26 -13.90 -5.00 3.72
CA PRO A 26 -15.13 -5.59 3.18
C PRO A 26 -15.66 -4.87 1.93
N LEU A 27 -15.23 -3.63 1.67
CA LEU A 27 -15.57 -2.87 0.47
C LEU A 27 -14.69 -3.25 -0.73
N TYR A 28 -13.68 -4.09 -0.55
CA TYR A 28 -12.85 -4.56 -1.65
C TYR A 28 -13.67 -5.41 -2.64
N VAL A 29 -13.70 -4.97 -3.90
CA VAL A 29 -14.29 -5.73 -5.00
C VAL A 29 -13.19 -6.24 -5.92
N ASP A 30 -13.18 -7.55 -6.14
CA ASP A 30 -12.26 -8.20 -7.07
C ASP A 30 -12.67 -7.93 -8.52
N CYS A 31 -11.96 -6.99 -9.15
CA CYS A 31 -12.17 -6.62 -10.54
C CYS A 31 -11.21 -7.34 -11.51
N ARG A 32 -10.54 -8.44 -11.13
CA ARG A 32 -9.57 -9.15 -12.00
C ARG A 32 -10.18 -9.56 -13.35
N GLU A 33 -11.43 -10.00 -13.38
CA GLU A 33 -12.06 -10.43 -14.64
C GLU A 33 -12.14 -9.30 -15.68
N VAL A 34 -12.31 -8.05 -15.23
CA VAL A 34 -12.49 -6.88 -16.10
C VAL A 34 -11.24 -6.02 -16.24
N ARG A 35 -10.33 -6.05 -15.26
CA ARG A 35 -9.04 -5.32 -15.27
C ARG A 35 -7.92 -6.10 -15.98
N GLY A 36 -8.14 -7.41 -16.19
CA GLY A 36 -7.18 -8.34 -16.77
C GLY A 36 -6.81 -9.45 -15.78
N LYS A 37 -6.48 -10.63 -16.30
CA LYS A 37 -6.26 -11.87 -15.52
C LYS A 37 -5.02 -11.86 -14.59
N GLY A 38 -4.42 -10.70 -14.34
CA GLY A 38 -3.25 -10.55 -13.48
C GLY A 38 -3.64 -10.42 -12.02
N ASP A 39 -2.99 -11.20 -11.17
CA ASP A 39 -3.07 -11.07 -9.71
C ASP A 39 -1.70 -10.64 -9.18
N ILE A 40 -1.66 -9.51 -8.45
CA ILE A 40 -0.41 -8.98 -7.90
C ILE A 40 0.23 -9.95 -6.90
N LEU A 41 -0.57 -10.68 -6.12
CA LEU A 41 -0.09 -11.65 -5.14
C LEU A 41 0.60 -12.83 -5.84
N VAL A 42 0.08 -13.22 -7.00
CA VAL A 42 0.67 -14.28 -7.82
C VAL A 42 1.88 -13.78 -8.58
N ASN A 43 1.77 -12.65 -9.28
CA ASN A 43 2.82 -12.18 -10.18
C ASN A 43 3.99 -11.55 -9.42
N LEU A 44 3.68 -10.56 -8.58
CA LEU A 44 4.70 -9.81 -7.83
C LEU A 44 5.05 -10.54 -6.53
N GLY A 45 4.05 -11.01 -5.78
CA GLY A 45 4.26 -11.72 -4.52
C GLY A 45 5.09 -12.98 -4.66
N ASN A 46 4.81 -13.85 -5.65
CA ASN A 46 5.67 -15.03 -5.86
C ASN A 46 7.07 -14.67 -6.38
N ARG A 47 7.21 -13.59 -7.15
CA ARG A 47 8.52 -13.15 -7.63
C ARG A 47 9.40 -12.71 -6.46
N ILE A 48 8.86 -11.87 -5.57
CA ILE A 48 9.55 -11.44 -4.33
C ILE A 48 9.90 -12.65 -3.46
N ARG A 49 8.98 -13.60 -3.31
CA ARG A 49 9.20 -14.79 -2.48
C ARG A 49 10.27 -15.74 -3.03
N ARG A 50 10.40 -15.86 -4.35
CA ARG A 50 11.27 -16.85 -5.00
C ARG A 50 12.66 -16.31 -5.33
N THR A 51 12.84 -14.99 -5.41
CA THR A 51 14.15 -14.43 -5.74
C THR A 51 15.14 -14.64 -4.60
N ARG A 52 16.39 -14.98 -4.94
CA ARG A 52 17.52 -15.01 -3.99
C ARG A 52 18.30 -13.70 -3.96
N GLY A 53 18.06 -12.83 -4.95
CA GLY A 53 18.73 -11.53 -5.09
C GLY A 53 17.77 -10.36 -4.90
N LYS A 54 18.35 -9.16 -4.78
CA LYS A 54 17.60 -7.90 -4.78
C LYS A 54 16.87 -7.74 -6.11
N THR A 55 15.63 -7.28 -6.05
CA THR A 55 14.84 -7.01 -7.25
C THR A 55 14.07 -5.71 -7.09
N CYS A 56 13.73 -5.09 -8.21
CA CYS A 56 12.90 -3.89 -8.26
C CYS A 56 11.79 -4.14 -9.29
N GLN A 57 10.57 -3.72 -8.99
CA GLN A 57 9.43 -3.85 -9.88
C GLN A 57 8.67 -2.55 -9.98
N LEU A 58 8.31 -2.20 -11.21
CA LEU A 58 7.39 -1.10 -11.51
C LEU A 58 5.98 -1.66 -11.59
N TYR A 59 5.10 -1.18 -10.71
CA TYR A 59 3.66 -1.47 -10.75
C TYR A 59 2.91 -0.21 -11.19
N ALA A 60 2.60 -0.13 -12.48
CA ALA A 60 2.08 1.08 -13.14
C ALA A 60 0.61 0.96 -13.55
N GLY A 61 -0.04 2.11 -13.78
CA GLY A 61 -1.43 2.24 -14.20
C GLY A 61 -1.99 3.62 -13.87
N HIS A 62 -3.17 3.95 -14.40
CA HIS A 62 -3.81 5.26 -14.23
C HIS A 62 -4.09 5.62 -12.76
N ARG A 63 -4.16 6.92 -12.44
CA ARG A 63 -4.62 7.41 -11.11
C ARG A 63 -6.06 6.91 -10.87
N GLY A 64 -6.36 6.49 -9.64
CA GLY A 64 -7.66 5.90 -9.30
C GLY A 64 -7.85 4.43 -9.74
N ALA A 65 -6.88 3.80 -10.41
CA ALA A 65 -7.00 2.39 -10.83
C ALA A 65 -6.89 1.35 -9.68
N GLY A 66 -6.78 1.78 -8.43
CA GLY A 66 -6.68 0.90 -7.25
C GLY A 66 -5.28 0.36 -6.95
N LYS A 67 -4.22 0.95 -7.51
CA LYS A 67 -2.83 0.44 -7.35
C LYS A 67 -2.40 0.35 -5.88
N SER A 68 -2.64 1.41 -5.11
CA SER A 68 -2.27 1.46 -3.69
C SER A 68 -3.04 0.42 -2.86
N THR A 69 -4.33 0.20 -3.16
CA THR A 69 -5.13 -0.89 -2.58
C THR A 69 -4.51 -2.27 -2.86
N GLU A 70 -4.13 -2.53 -4.12
CA GLU A 70 -3.48 -3.80 -4.49
C GLU A 70 -2.11 -3.98 -3.82
N LEU A 71 -1.35 -2.90 -3.62
CA LEU A 71 -0.09 -2.93 -2.88
C LEU A 71 -0.27 -3.18 -1.38
N LEU A 72 -1.33 -2.66 -0.75
CA LEU A 72 -1.66 -2.98 0.64
C LEU A 72 -2.06 -4.45 0.81
N ARG A 73 -2.80 -5.02 -0.14
CA ARG A 73 -3.06 -6.47 -0.19
C ARG A 73 -1.77 -7.27 -0.33
N LEU A 74 -0.85 -6.82 -1.17
CA LEU A 74 0.46 -7.45 -1.33
C LEU A 74 1.29 -7.36 -0.03
N LYS A 75 1.25 -6.23 0.68
CA LYS A 75 1.90 -6.05 1.98
C LYS A 75 1.43 -7.15 2.94
N GLN A 76 0.12 -7.27 3.17
CA GLN A 76 -0.43 -8.30 4.07
C GLN A 76 0.01 -9.71 3.64
N PHE A 77 -0.11 -10.03 2.35
CA PHE A 77 0.31 -11.33 1.83
C PHE A 77 1.78 -11.64 2.10
N LEU A 78 2.67 -10.66 1.97
CA LEU A 78 4.10 -10.84 2.23
C LEU A 78 4.39 -10.97 3.73
N GLU A 79 3.73 -10.17 4.57
CA GLU A 79 3.83 -10.25 6.04
C GLU A 79 3.39 -11.63 6.55
N GLU A 80 2.30 -12.19 6.03
CA GLU A 80 1.85 -13.57 6.30
C GLU A 80 2.86 -14.65 5.84
N LYS A 81 3.86 -14.29 5.03
CA LYS A 81 4.98 -15.14 4.61
C LYS A 81 6.28 -14.79 5.32
N ASN A 82 6.22 -14.10 6.45
CA ASN A 82 7.35 -13.69 7.29
C ASN A 82 8.32 -12.71 6.60
N PHE A 83 7.82 -11.89 5.68
CA PHE A 83 8.58 -10.73 5.19
C PHE A 83 8.34 -9.53 6.11
N PHE A 84 9.40 -8.77 6.38
CA PHE A 84 9.26 -7.44 6.94
C PHE A 84 9.01 -6.45 5.79
N VAL A 85 7.82 -5.84 5.78
CA VAL A 85 7.39 -4.95 4.69
C VAL A 85 7.29 -3.52 5.19
N VAL A 86 8.18 -2.66 4.71
CA VAL A 86 8.07 -1.21 4.89
C VAL A 86 7.23 -0.65 3.75
N PHE A 87 6.14 0.03 4.10
CA PHE A 87 5.23 0.64 3.14
C PHE A 87 5.09 2.12 3.47
N PHE A 88 5.29 2.98 2.47
CA PHE A 88 5.09 4.42 2.59
C PHE A 88 4.49 4.97 1.29
N GLY A 89 3.51 5.85 1.44
CA GLY A 89 2.87 6.55 0.33
C GLY A 89 3.61 7.83 -0.03
N VAL A 90 3.30 8.38 -1.21
CA VAL A 90 3.76 9.73 -1.59
C VAL A 90 3.07 10.79 -0.70
N ASP A 91 1.85 10.50 -0.25
CA ASP A 91 1.03 11.42 0.53
C ASP A 91 1.43 11.49 2.03
N ASP A 92 2.47 10.76 2.47
CA ASP A 92 2.96 10.77 3.86
C ASP A 92 3.81 12.03 4.20
N GLU A 93 3.63 13.13 3.45
CA GLU A 93 4.39 14.40 3.56
C GLU A 93 5.91 14.28 3.29
N ASP A 94 6.39 13.10 2.91
CA ASP A 94 7.82 12.84 2.74
C ASP A 94 8.34 13.13 1.33
N ILE A 95 7.46 13.13 0.32
CA ILE A 95 7.85 13.27 -1.10
C ILE A 95 6.87 14.21 -1.79
N ASN A 96 7.35 15.37 -2.23
CA ASN A 96 6.57 16.23 -3.12
C ASN A 96 6.53 15.62 -4.53
N SER A 97 5.36 15.15 -4.97
CA SER A 97 5.20 14.53 -6.29
C SER A 97 5.56 15.43 -7.48
N GLU A 98 5.54 16.76 -7.31
CA GLU A 98 5.84 17.74 -8.36
C GLU A 98 7.33 18.09 -8.45
N ASP A 99 8.12 17.84 -7.39
CA ASP A 99 9.56 18.17 -7.30
C ASP A 99 10.33 17.11 -6.49
N ALA A 100 10.05 15.84 -6.78
CA ALA A 100 10.71 14.74 -6.08
C ALA A 100 12.16 14.58 -6.54
N GLN A 101 13.13 14.75 -5.63
CA GLN A 101 14.52 14.42 -5.87
C GLN A 101 14.84 13.02 -5.32
N TYR A 102 15.87 12.37 -5.86
CA TYR A 102 16.27 11.03 -5.39
C TYR A 102 16.66 11.02 -3.90
N THR A 103 17.16 12.15 -3.37
CA THR A 103 17.50 12.32 -1.95
C THR A 103 16.26 12.22 -1.07
N ASP A 104 15.12 12.75 -1.51
CA ASP A 104 13.86 12.72 -0.77
C ASP A 104 13.35 11.29 -0.66
N ILE A 105 13.45 10.53 -1.76
CA ILE A 105 13.09 9.10 -1.79
C ILE A 105 13.97 8.31 -0.81
N LEU A 106 15.29 8.56 -0.79
CA LEU A 106 16.21 7.86 0.12
C LEU A 106 15.95 8.22 1.59
N LEU A 107 15.64 9.49 1.86
CA LEU A 107 15.32 9.95 3.21
C LEU A 107 13.99 9.38 3.70
N ALA A 108 12.96 9.37 2.85
CA ALA A 108 11.67 8.73 3.11
C ALA A 108 11.86 7.24 3.43
N CYS A 109 12.59 6.50 2.58
CA CYS A 109 12.94 5.10 2.83
C CYS A 109 13.57 4.91 4.22
N THR A 110 14.55 5.76 4.55
CA THR A 110 15.28 5.68 5.83
C THR A 110 14.37 5.98 7.02
N ARG A 111 13.55 7.02 6.92
CA ARG A 111 12.60 7.45 7.96
C ARG A 111 11.60 6.34 8.27
N HIS A 112 10.94 5.80 7.25
CA HIS A 112 9.93 4.75 7.40
C HIS A 112 10.55 3.43 7.89
N LEU A 113 11.72 3.06 7.36
CA LEU A 113 12.45 1.90 7.85
C LEU A 113 12.76 2.02 9.35
N LEU A 114 13.28 3.18 9.80
CA LEU A 114 13.60 3.40 11.22
C LEU A 114 12.35 3.45 12.09
N LYS A 115 11.25 4.02 11.59
CA LYS A 115 9.97 4.07 12.30
C LYS A 115 9.43 2.65 12.54
N ASP A 116 9.30 1.86 11.46
CA ASP A 116 8.73 0.52 11.53
C ASP A 116 9.64 -0.45 12.30
N LEU A 117 10.97 -0.29 12.20
CA LEU A 117 11.92 -1.10 12.98
C LEU A 117 11.88 -0.77 14.47
N LYS A 118 11.67 0.48 14.89
CA LYS A 118 11.55 0.82 16.33
C LYS A 118 10.39 0.08 16.99
N ASP A 119 9.28 -0.03 16.26
CA ASP A 119 8.09 -0.72 16.76
C ASP A 119 8.28 -2.24 16.77
N ALA A 120 9.04 -2.79 15.81
CA ALA A 120 9.38 -4.20 15.74
C ALA A 120 10.50 -4.63 16.71
N ALA A 121 11.43 -3.73 17.03
CA ALA A 121 12.64 -4.02 17.79
C ALA A 121 12.57 -3.56 19.25
N LYS A 122 11.38 -3.57 19.88
CA LYS A 122 11.29 -3.45 21.35
C LYS A 122 12.21 -4.51 21.95
N PRO A 123 13.34 -4.14 22.56
CA PRO A 123 14.15 -5.12 23.26
C PRO A 123 13.26 -5.64 24.38
N GLU A 124 13.11 -6.96 24.52
CA GLU A 124 12.70 -7.48 25.82
C GLU A 124 13.64 -6.86 26.84
N SER A 125 13.07 -6.12 27.80
CA SER A 125 13.85 -5.52 28.87
C SER A 125 14.43 -6.66 29.70
N VAL A 126 15.66 -7.05 29.37
CA VAL A 126 16.45 -7.98 30.18
C VAL A 126 17.10 -7.15 31.28
N TRP A 127 16.27 -6.65 32.22
CA TRP A 127 16.71 -6.14 33.51
C TRP A 127 15.82 -6.75 34.59
#